data_AF-A0A549YGL1-F1
#
_entry.id   AF-A0A549YGL1-F1
#
_cell.length_a   1.000
_cell.length_b   1.000
_cell.length_c   1.000
_cell.angle_alpha   90.00
_cell.angle_beta   90.00
_cell.angle_gamma   90.00
#
_symmetry.space_group_name_H-M   'P 1'
#
loop_
_entity.id
_entity.type
_entity.pdbx_description
1 polymer ?
#
loop_
_entity_poly.entity_id
_entity_poly.type
_entity_poly.pdbx_seq_one_letter_code
_entity_poly.pdbx_strand_id
1 'polypeptide(L)'
;MQRMHLMKWVCYAVGYVFLISGILKLTTNNFKIAFMNLGLPFPDTILFLVAITEIACSALIIGRMYVKQAAAPLIFIILGAIYLSKLPVLMNQGLLKFAFDARLDIVMLILLLLLWQYKPGKQLS
;
A
#
# COMPACT_ATOMS: atom_id res chain seq x y z
N MET A 1 8.78 -20.77 -17.83
CA MET A 1 8.86 -21.07 -16.37
C MET A 1 9.37 -19.90 -15.51
N GLN A 2 10.35 -19.09 -15.94
CA GLN A 2 10.93 -18.00 -15.12
C GLN A 2 9.95 -16.89 -14.67
N ARG A 3 8.96 -16.50 -15.50
CA ARG A 3 7.96 -15.47 -15.13
C ARG A 3 7.13 -15.83 -13.90
N MET A 4 6.97 -17.12 -13.58
CA MET A 4 6.17 -17.58 -12.43
C MET A 4 6.88 -17.41 -11.09
N HIS A 5 8.22 -17.42 -11.08
CA HIS A 5 8.99 -17.22 -9.84
C HIS A 5 9.04 -15.75 -9.45
N LEU A 6 9.27 -14.85 -10.42
CA LEU A 6 9.34 -13.41 -10.17
C LEU A 6 8.04 -12.88 -9.54
N MET A 7 6.88 -13.30 -10.05
CA MET A 7 5.58 -12.88 -9.52
C MET A 7 5.35 -13.34 -8.08
N LYS A 8 5.83 -14.54 -7.69
CA LYS A 8 5.74 -15.02 -6.31
C LYS A 8 6.54 -14.11 -5.38
N TRP A 9 7.77 -13.77 -5.75
CA TRP A 9 8.62 -12.89 -4.95
C TRP A 9 8.01 -11.48 -4.82
N VAL A 10 7.44 -10.95 -5.91
CA VAL A 10 6.73 -9.65 -5.86
C VAL A 10 5.52 -9.71 -4.92
N CYS A 11 4.72 -10.77 -4.98
CA CYS A 11 3.57 -10.93 -4.07
C CYS A 11 4.01 -10.98 -2.61
N TYR A 12 5.07 -11.73 -2.29
CA TYR A 12 5.60 -11.79 -0.92
C TYR A 12 6.19 -10.45 -0.47
N ALA A 13 6.93 -9.75 -1.33
CA ALA A 13 7.51 -8.45 -0.99
C ALA A 13 6.42 -7.40 -0.72
N VAL A 14 5.46 -7.25 -1.63
CA VAL A 14 4.33 -6.32 -1.49
C VAL A 14 3.50 -6.70 -0.27
N GLY A 15 3.14 -7.97 -0.15
CA GLY A 15 2.36 -8.49 0.96
C GLY A 15 3.00 -8.22 2.31
N TYR A 16 4.30 -8.51 2.45
CA TYR A 16 5.04 -8.25 3.69
C TYR A 16 5.03 -6.76 4.08
N VAL A 17 5.29 -5.86 3.12
CA VAL A 17 5.31 -4.41 3.39
C VAL A 17 3.96 -3.92 3.90
N PHE A 18 2.85 -4.30 3.24
CA PHE A 18 1.51 -3.89 3.65
C PHE A 18 1.05 -4.55 4.95
N LEU A 19 1.41 -5.82 5.16
CA LEU A 19 1.07 -6.53 6.38
C LEU A 19 1.69 -5.86 7.60
N ILE A 20 3.00 -5.58 7.55
CA ILE A 20 3.71 -4.92 8.64
C ILE A 20 3.23 -3.47 8.81
N SER A 21 3.01 -2.74 7.71
CA SER A 21 2.47 -1.37 7.77
C SER A 21 1.11 -1.33 8.46
N GLY A 22 0.19 -2.24 8.12
CA GLY A 22 -1.13 -2.32 8.74
C GLY A 22 -1.05 -2.67 10.23
N ILE A 23 -0.21 -3.64 10.61
CA ILE A 23 -0.01 -4.01 12.02
C ILE A 23 0.56 -2.82 12.83
N LEU A 24 1.53 -2.09 12.28
CA LEU A 24 2.10 -0.92 12.93
C LEU A 24 1.07 0.19 13.12
N LYS A 25 0.16 0.41 12.16
CA LYS A 25 -0.95 1.37 12.29
C LYS A 25 -1.90 1.03 13.44
N LEU A 26 -2.11 -0.25 13.73
CA LEU A 26 -2.96 -0.69 14.86
C LEU A 26 -2.23 -0.63 16.20
N THR A 27 -0.92 -0.86 16.21
CA THR A 27 -0.13 -1.01 17.45
C THR A 27 0.45 0.33 17.93
N THR A 28 0.73 1.26 17.02
CA THR A 28 1.54 2.45 17.34
C THR A 28 0.71 3.73 17.38
N ASN A 29 0.70 4.41 18.53
CA ASN A 29 0.02 5.70 18.69
C ASN A 29 0.56 6.84 17.81
N ASN A 30 1.81 6.75 17.32
CA ASN A 30 2.38 7.76 16.44
C ASN A 30 1.57 7.94 15.15
N PHE A 31 0.97 6.86 14.63
CA PHE A 31 0.11 6.95 13.45
C PHE A 31 -1.23 7.61 13.77
N LYS A 32 -1.78 7.39 14.97
CA LYS A 32 -2.97 8.12 15.43
C LYS A 32 -2.72 9.61 15.49
N ILE A 33 -1.61 10.02 16.12
CA ILE A 33 -1.22 11.44 16.22
C ILE A 33 -1.01 12.04 14.83
N ALA A 34 -0.33 11.33 13.92
CA ALA A 34 -0.18 11.77 12.54
C ALA A 34 -1.53 11.95 11.83
N PHE A 35 -2.46 11.00 11.97
CA PHE A 35 -3.80 11.09 11.37
C PHE A 35 -4.69 12.18 11.99
N MET A 36 -4.55 12.44 13.30
CA MET A 36 -5.21 13.57 13.95
C MET A 36 -4.72 14.91 13.38
N ASN A 37 -3.41 15.02 13.13
CA ASN A 37 -2.82 16.21 12.52
C ASN A 37 -3.20 16.40 11.04
N LEU A 38 -3.73 15.36 10.36
CA LEU A 38 -4.22 15.46 8.98
C LEU A 38 -5.60 16.13 8.88
N GLY A 39 -6.28 16.41 9.98
CA GLY A 39 -7.58 17.12 9.98
C GLY A 39 -8.75 16.30 9.41
N LEU A 40 -8.63 14.97 9.38
CA LEU A 40 -9.69 14.09 8.89
C LEU A 40 -10.86 13.98 9.88
N PRO A 41 -12.12 13.88 9.39
CA PRO A 41 -13.25 13.54 10.25
C PRO A 41 -13.09 12.10 10.77
N PHE A 42 -13.09 11.91 12.09
CA PHE A 42 -12.93 10.61 12.76
C PHE A 42 -11.63 9.85 12.38
N PRO A 43 -10.45 10.38 12.76
CA PRO A 43 -9.16 9.83 12.35
C PRO A 43 -8.92 8.40 12.84
N ASP A 44 -9.40 8.03 14.03
CA ASP A 44 -9.29 6.67 14.56
C ASP A 44 -10.04 5.64 13.71
N THR A 45 -11.28 5.96 13.28
CA THR A 45 -12.10 5.05 12.48
C THR A 45 -11.48 4.82 11.10
N ILE A 46 -10.99 5.89 10.46
CA ILE A 46 -10.32 5.82 9.16
C ILE A 46 -9.02 5.03 9.28
N LEU A 47 -8.19 5.31 10.30
CA LEU A 47 -6.94 4.60 10.52
C LEU A 47 -7.18 3.10 10.71
N PHE A 48 -8.17 2.73 11.52
CA PHE A 48 -8.54 1.35 11.76
C PHE A 48 -9.02 0.65 10.48
N LEU A 49 -9.88 1.31 9.70
CA LEU A 49 -10.37 0.77 8.43
C LEU A 49 -9.23 0.57 7.41
N VAL A 50 -8.34 1.53 7.28
CA VAL A 50 -7.15 1.44 6.42
C VAL A 50 -6.27 0.27 6.87
N ALA A 51 -5.97 0.18 8.16
CA ALA A 51 -5.08 -0.86 8.68
C ALA A 51 -5.65 -2.28 8.49
N ILE A 52 -6.95 -2.49 8.76
CA ILE A 52 -7.60 -3.78 8.49
C ILE A 52 -7.59 -4.11 7.00
N THR A 53 -7.88 -3.13 6.15
CA THR A 53 -7.89 -3.34 4.69
C THR A 53 -6.51 -3.73 4.19
N GLU A 54 -5.44 -3.10 4.68
CA GLU A 54 -4.06 -3.46 4.35
C GLU A 54 -3.72 -4.89 4.79
N ILE A 55 -4.06 -5.28 6.02
CA ILE A 55 -3.80 -6.62 6.55
C ILE A 55 -4.58 -7.68 5.75
N ALA A 56 -5.87 -7.45 5.51
CA ALA A 56 -6.70 -8.39 4.76
C ALA A 56 -6.23 -8.54 3.30
N CYS A 57 -5.97 -7.43 2.61
CA CYS A 57 -5.54 -7.46 1.21
C CYS A 57 -4.11 -8.00 1.06
N SER A 58 -3.21 -7.69 1.99
CA SER A 58 -1.85 -8.26 1.98
C SER A 58 -1.86 -9.77 2.22
N ALA A 59 -2.68 -10.27 3.16
CA ALA A 59 -2.86 -11.70 3.36
C ALA A 59 -3.38 -12.41 2.09
N LEU A 60 -4.32 -11.80 1.37
CA LEU A 60 -4.82 -12.30 0.08
C LEU A 60 -3.71 -12.31 -0.99
N ILE A 61 -2.90 -11.26 -1.09
CA ILE A 61 -1.76 -11.19 -2.03
C ILE A 61 -0.70 -12.25 -1.72
N ILE A 62 -0.35 -12.44 -0.44
CA ILE A 62 0.59 -13.49 0.02
C ILE A 62 0.04 -14.88 -0.30
N GLY A 63 -1.24 -15.11 -0.02
CA GLY A 63 -1.96 -16.34 -0.39
C GLY A 63 -2.18 -16.50 -1.89
N ARG A 64 -1.84 -15.48 -2.69
CA ARG A 64 -2.02 -15.41 -4.15
C ARG A 64 -3.47 -15.64 -4.58
N MET A 65 -4.41 -15.34 -3.69
CA MET A 65 -5.85 -15.41 -3.92
C MET A 65 -6.38 -14.02 -4.21
N TYR A 66 -7.22 -13.87 -5.24
CA TYR A 66 -7.84 -12.58 -5.57
C TYR A 66 -6.86 -11.39 -5.69
N VAL A 67 -5.60 -11.65 -6.09
CA VAL A 67 -4.49 -10.67 -6.12
C VAL A 67 -4.89 -9.38 -6.82
N LYS A 68 -5.60 -9.50 -7.94
CA LYS A 68 -6.09 -8.33 -8.67
C LYS A 68 -7.03 -7.53 -7.78
N GLN A 69 -8.12 -8.11 -7.29
CA GLN A 69 -9.08 -7.41 -6.43
C GLN A 69 -8.44 -6.83 -5.16
N ALA A 70 -7.47 -7.52 -4.56
CA ALA A 70 -6.72 -7.04 -3.39
C ALA A 70 -5.76 -5.88 -3.72
N ALA A 71 -5.25 -5.80 -4.94
CA ALA A 71 -4.36 -4.72 -5.35
C ALA A 71 -5.08 -3.37 -5.53
N ALA A 72 -6.35 -3.31 -5.95
CA ALA A 72 -7.11 -2.06 -6.04
C ALA A 72 -7.18 -1.26 -4.72
N PRO A 73 -7.68 -1.85 -3.61
CA PRO A 73 -7.79 -1.13 -2.35
C PRO A 73 -6.41 -0.73 -1.82
N LEU A 74 -5.38 -1.56 -2.01
CA LEU A 74 -4.01 -1.20 -1.63
C LEU A 74 -3.46 -0.01 -2.43
N ILE A 75 -3.72 0.05 -3.75
CA ILE A 75 -3.38 1.21 -4.58
C ILE A 75 -4.08 2.46 -4.06
N PHE A 76 -5.38 2.37 -3.76
CA PHE A 76 -6.15 3.49 -3.24
C PHE A 76 -5.58 4.01 -1.90
N ILE A 77 -5.21 3.10 -1.00
CA ILE A 77 -4.61 3.44 0.30
C ILE A 77 -3.27 4.16 0.13
N ILE A 78 -2.39 3.68 -0.76
CA ILE A 78 -1.11 4.36 -1.02
C ILE A 78 -1.34 5.76 -1.59
N LEU A 79 -2.26 5.90 -2.54
CA LEU A 79 -2.57 7.20 -3.13
C LEU A 79 -3.09 8.18 -2.06
N GLY A 80 -3.97 7.72 -1.18
CA GLY A 80 -4.43 8.49 -0.03
C GLY A 80 -3.27 8.87 0.92
N ALA A 81 -2.37 7.94 1.21
CA ALA A 81 -1.21 8.18 2.05
C ALA A 81 -0.27 9.24 1.42
N ILE A 82 0.03 9.14 0.12
CA ILE A 82 0.86 10.13 -0.59
C ILE A 82 0.17 11.50 -0.56
N TYR A 83 -1.12 11.57 -0.90
CA TYR A 83 -1.86 12.81 -0.96
C TYR A 83 -1.93 13.52 0.40
N LEU A 84 -2.22 12.77 1.46
CA LEU A 84 -2.40 13.35 2.79
C LEU A 84 -1.08 13.66 3.49
N SER A 85 -0.10 12.76 3.42
CA SER A 85 1.15 12.90 4.20
C SER A 85 2.27 13.63 3.45
N LYS A 86 2.30 13.56 2.13
CA LYS A 86 3.45 14.03 1.34
C LYS A 86 3.20 15.36 0.63
N LEU A 87 1.94 15.74 0.38
CA LEU A 87 1.58 17.05 -0.16
C LEU A 87 2.02 18.24 0.73
N PRO A 88 1.86 18.20 2.06
CA PRO A 88 2.40 19.26 2.93
C PRO A 88 3.94 19.27 2.95
N VAL A 89 4.61 18.13 2.80
CA VAL A 89 6.09 18.04 2.70
C VAL A 89 6.58 18.64 1.38
N LEU A 90 5.85 18.41 0.29
CA LEU A 90 6.19 18.96 -1.02
C LEU A 90 6.17 20.49 -1.02
N MET A 91 5.17 21.10 -0.37
CA MET A 91 5.07 22.57 -0.28
C MET A 91 6.10 23.18 0.67
N ASN A 92 6.53 22.47 1.72
CA ASN A 92 7.40 23.03 2.76
C ASN A 92 8.89 22.66 2.63
N GLN A 93 9.23 21.53 2.01
CA GLN A 93 10.59 20.96 2.06
C GLN A 93 11.20 20.66 0.68
N GLY A 94 10.45 20.90 -0.41
CA GLY A 94 10.93 20.75 -1.79
C GLY A 94 10.84 19.33 -2.35
N LEU A 95 10.94 19.23 -3.68
CA LEU A 95 10.74 18.00 -4.47
C LEU A 95 11.68 16.85 -4.08
N LEU A 96 12.95 17.16 -3.78
CA LEU A 96 13.96 16.14 -3.50
C LEU A 96 13.65 15.39 -2.19
N LYS A 97 13.22 16.11 -1.16
CA LYS A 97 12.91 15.52 0.15
C LYS A 97 11.59 14.75 0.11
N PHE A 98 10.60 15.27 -0.63
CA PHE A 98 9.40 14.52 -0.98
C PHE A 98 9.73 13.18 -1.65
N ALA A 99 10.57 13.19 -2.69
CA ALA A 99 10.92 11.98 -3.43
C ALA A 99 11.66 10.97 -2.54
N PHE A 100 12.54 11.46 -1.67
CA PHE A 100 13.22 10.61 -0.69
C PHE A 100 12.24 9.99 0.30
N ASP A 101 11.32 10.76 0.86
CA ASP A 101 10.36 10.27 1.85
C ASP A 101 9.27 9.38 1.25
N ALA A 102 8.90 9.59 -0.01
CA ALA A 102 7.89 8.80 -0.72
C ALA A 102 8.47 7.60 -1.50
N ARG A 103 9.78 7.37 -1.43
CA ARG A 103 10.47 6.32 -2.20
C ARG A 103 9.84 4.94 -2.06
N LEU A 104 9.46 4.57 -0.84
CA LEU A 104 8.86 3.27 -0.55
C LEU A 104 7.45 3.19 -1.12
N ASP A 105 6.65 4.24 -0.93
CA ASP A 105 5.29 4.34 -1.47
C ASP A 105 5.27 4.25 -2.99
N ILE A 106 6.19 4.95 -3.67
CA ILE A 106 6.33 4.92 -5.13
C ILE A 106 6.68 3.51 -5.62
N VAL A 107 7.65 2.85 -4.98
CA VAL A 107 8.04 1.47 -5.36
C VAL A 107 6.87 0.50 -5.14
N MET A 108 6.16 0.61 -4.00
CA MET A 108 4.99 -0.23 -3.73
C MET A 108 3.85 0.02 -4.73
N LEU A 109 3.62 1.27 -5.11
CA LEU A 109 2.62 1.63 -6.12
C LEU A 109 2.94 0.98 -7.48
N ILE A 110 4.20 1.04 -7.92
CA ILE A 110 4.64 0.41 -9.18
C ILE A 110 4.45 -1.12 -9.12
N LEU A 111 4.85 -1.75 -8.01
CA LEU A 111 4.69 -3.21 -7.85
C LEU A 111 3.22 -3.63 -7.82
N LEU A 112 2.35 -2.86 -7.16
CA LEU A 112 0.91 -3.11 -7.14
C LEU A 112 0.26 -2.91 -8.51
N LEU A 113 0.66 -1.88 -9.25
CA LEU A 113 0.19 -1.68 -10.63
C LEU A 113 0.59 -2.85 -11.52
N LEU A 114 1.82 -3.37 -11.33
CA LEU A 114 2.29 -4.56 -12.05
C LEU A 114 1.48 -5.81 -11.68
N LEU A 115 1.15 -6.01 -10.39
CA LEU A 115 0.26 -7.09 -9.94
C LEU A 115 -1.19 -6.93 -10.44
N TRP A 116 -1.69 -5.69 -10.52
CA TRP A 116 -3.04 -5.39 -11.00
C TRP A 116 -3.19 -5.62 -12.51
N GLN A 117 -2.17 -5.25 -13.29
CA GLN A 117 -2.13 -5.48 -14.74
C GLN A 117 -1.86 -6.95 -15.09
N TYR A 118 -1.25 -7.71 -14.18
CA TYR A 118 -1.00 -9.13 -14.37
C TYR A 118 -2.33 -9.92 -14.39
N LYS A 119 -2.81 -10.24 -15.59
CA LYS A 119 -3.85 -11.25 -15.80
C LYS A 119 -3.18 -12.63 -15.77
N PRO A 120 -3.50 -13.53 -14.81
CA PRO A 120 -3.16 -14.94 -14.98
C PRO A 120 -3.84 -15.39 -16.28
N GLY A 121 -3.08 -16.10 -17.11
CA GLY A 121 -3.33 -16.26 -18.55
C GLY A 121 -4.79 -16.36 -18.98
N LYS A 122 -5.14 -15.63 -20.04
CA LYS A 122 -6.06 -16.20 -21.03
C LYS A 122 -5.34 -17.44 -21.56
N GLN A 123 -5.65 -18.61 -21.02
CA GLN A 123 -5.44 -19.84 -21.77
C GLN A 123 -6.37 -19.70 -22.97
N LEU A 124 -5.80 -19.32 -24.11
CA LEU A 124 -6.50 -19.46 -25.39
C LEU A 124 -6.63 -20.97 -25.60
N SER A 125 -7.86 -21.44 -25.35
CA SER A 125 -8.40 -22.73 -25.77
C SER A 125 -8.13 -23.01 -27.22
#